data_AF-X1L7F9-F1
#
_entry.id   AF-X1L7F9-F1
#
_cell.length_a   1.000
_cell.length_b   1.000
_cell.length_c   1.000
_cell.angle_alpha   90.00
_cell.angle_beta   90.00
_cell.angle_gamma   90.00
#
_symmetry.space_group_name_H-M   'P 1'
#
loop_
_entity.id
_entity.type
_entity.pdbx_description
1 polymer ?
#
loop_
_entity_poly.entity_id
_entity_poly.type
_entity_poly.pdbx_seq_one_letter_code
_entity_poly.pdbx_strand_id
1 'polypeptide(L)'
;TKKAQPTGKLILYTSVPIDTINKVKAEFKKKQPGIELNIFRSGTGEVMDRIYSEIDPRVAGLIQADLIWVADFTEGEKLKNRGQLLKYKSTQADNIVSLLTLTILPEWLKEQK
;
A
#
# COMPACT_ATOMS: atom_id res chain seq x y z
N THR A 1 -4.54 -30.27 -0.24
CA THR A 1 -4.08 -29.97 -1.62
C THR A 1 -3.00 -28.90 -1.57
N LYS A 2 -1.82 -29.15 -2.15
CA LYS A 2 -0.73 -28.17 -2.21
C LYS A 2 -1.19 -27.03 -3.13
N LYS A 3 -1.54 -25.86 -2.57
CA LYS A 3 -1.89 -24.68 -3.40
C LYS A 3 -0.71 -24.41 -4.33
N ALA A 4 -0.98 -24.29 -5.63
CA ALA A 4 0.03 -23.89 -6.59
C ALA A 4 0.61 -22.53 -6.17
N GLN A 5 1.93 -22.37 -6.29
CA GLN A 5 2.55 -21.07 -6.01
C GLN A 5 2.06 -20.06 -7.04
N PRO A 6 1.59 -18.86 -6.62
CA PRO A 6 1.18 -17.85 -7.58
C PRO A 6 2.36 -17.37 -8.43
N THR A 7 2.07 -17.12 -9.71
CA THR A 7 3.02 -16.65 -10.72
C THR A 7 2.49 -15.41 -11.43
N GLY A 8 3.37 -14.63 -12.06
CA GLY A 8 2.98 -13.48 -12.89
C GLY A 8 3.74 -12.20 -12.55
N LYS A 9 3.17 -11.06 -12.92
CA LYS A 9 3.72 -9.72 -12.64
C LYS A 9 2.83 -9.01 -11.63
N LEU A 10 3.45 -8.23 -10.75
CA LEU A 10 2.79 -7.40 -9.76
C LEU A 10 3.43 -6.01 -9.79
N ILE A 11 2.61 -4.97 -9.95
CA ILE A 11 3.07 -3.58 -10.08
C ILE A 11 2.70 -2.81 -8.81
N LEU A 12 3.72 -2.27 -8.12
CA LEU A 12 3.59 -1.46 -6.92
C LEU A 12 4.03 -0.02 -7.19
N TYR A 13 3.15 0.94 -6.91
CA TYR A 13 3.48 2.36 -6.87
C TYR A 13 3.72 2.80 -5.43
N THR A 14 4.85 3.45 -5.15
CA THR A 14 5.24 3.73 -3.77
C THR A 14 6.04 5.00 -3.57
N SER A 15 5.86 5.64 -2.41
CA SER A 15 6.74 6.74 -1.95
C SER A 15 7.75 6.33 -0.87
N VAL A 16 7.79 5.04 -0.53
CA VAL A 16 8.75 4.47 0.42
C VAL A 16 10.20 4.71 -0.05
N PRO A 17 11.13 5.03 0.86
CA PRO A 17 12.55 5.18 0.53
C PRO A 17 13.12 3.97 -0.21
N ILE A 18 14.02 4.23 -1.16
CA ILE A 18 14.55 3.23 -2.09
C ILE A 18 15.20 2.04 -1.36
N ASP A 19 15.95 2.30 -0.30
CA ASP A 19 16.63 1.28 0.48
C ASP A 19 15.65 0.33 1.19
N THR A 20 14.55 0.88 1.70
CA THR A 20 13.50 0.11 2.37
C THR A 20 12.74 -0.75 1.37
N ILE A 21 12.29 -0.17 0.26
CA ILE A 21 11.50 -0.92 -0.72
C ILE A 21 12.34 -2.00 -1.43
N ASN A 22 13.64 -1.77 -1.64
CA ASN A 22 14.54 -2.78 -2.21
C ASN A 22 14.71 -3.99 -1.28
N LYS A 23 14.79 -3.78 0.05
CA LYS A 23 14.79 -4.86 1.03
C LYS A 23 13.50 -5.66 0.98
N VAL A 24 12.34 -4.97 0.92
CA VAL A 24 11.04 -5.62 0.77
C VAL A 24 10.96 -6.43 -0.53
N LYS A 25 11.42 -5.87 -1.66
CA LYS A 25 11.46 -6.56 -2.96
C LYS A 25 12.32 -7.83 -2.90
N ALA A 26 13.49 -7.76 -2.27
CA ALA A 26 14.39 -8.91 -2.13
C ALA A 26 13.75 -10.03 -1.28
N GLU A 27 13.17 -9.68 -0.13
CA GLU A 27 12.49 -10.65 0.73
C GLU A 27 11.21 -11.22 0.11
N PHE A 28 10.45 -10.40 -0.62
CA PHE A 28 9.29 -10.84 -1.38
C PHE A 28 9.69 -11.86 -2.46
N LYS A 29 10.74 -11.59 -3.23
CA LYS A 29 11.25 -12.51 -4.26
C LYS A 29 11.68 -13.87 -3.68
N LYS A 30 12.28 -13.89 -2.48
CA LYS A 30 12.63 -15.15 -1.79
C LYS A 30 11.40 -15.97 -1.41
N LYS A 31 10.36 -15.31 -0.91
CA LYS A 31 9.11 -15.97 -0.46
C LYS A 31 8.20 -16.36 -1.62
N GLN A 32 8.21 -15.57 -2.69
CA GLN A 32 7.31 -15.69 -3.82
C GLN A 32 8.07 -15.61 -5.15
N PRO A 33 8.92 -16.60 -5.47
CA PRO A 33 9.83 -16.56 -6.61
C PRO A 33 9.12 -16.57 -7.98
N GLY A 34 7.86 -17.01 -8.02
CA GLY A 34 7.05 -17.01 -9.24
C GLY A 34 6.51 -15.64 -9.65
N ILE A 35 6.60 -14.63 -8.78
CA ILE A 35 6.05 -13.29 -9.03
C ILE A 35 7.18 -12.29 -9.28
N GLU A 36 7.11 -11.60 -10.42
CA GLU A 36 7.94 -10.46 -10.74
C GLU A 36 7.32 -9.19 -10.13
N LEU A 37 7.93 -8.67 -9.07
CA LEU A 37 7.52 -7.41 -8.43
C LEU A 37 8.20 -6.21 -9.11
N ASN A 38 7.41 -5.47 -9.88
CA ASN A 38 7.79 -4.23 -10.54
C ASN A 38 7.37 -3.04 -9.68
N ILE A 39 8.30 -2.11 -9.48
CA ILE A 39 8.13 -0.99 -8.55
C ILE A 39 8.37 0.30 -9.30
N PHE A 40 7.36 1.18 -9.29
CA PHE A 40 7.53 2.60 -9.58
C PHE A 40 7.64 3.32 -8.25
N ARG A 41 8.82 3.92 -8.01
CA ARG A 41 9.08 4.67 -6.77
C ARG A 41 9.31 6.14 -7.11
N SER A 42 8.54 7.03 -6.48
CA SER A 42 8.80 8.47 -6.52
C SER A 42 8.31 9.19 -5.25
N GLY A 43 8.24 10.52 -5.23
CA GLY A 43 7.55 11.27 -4.18
C GLY A 43 6.05 10.98 -4.16
N THR A 44 5.38 11.17 -3.02
CA THR A 44 3.93 10.91 -2.89
C THR A 44 3.13 11.68 -3.94
N GLY A 45 3.42 12.97 -4.17
CA GLY A 45 2.74 13.78 -5.18
C GLY A 45 2.84 13.18 -6.58
N GLU A 46 4.05 12.85 -7.04
CA GLU A 46 4.27 12.24 -8.36
C GLU A 46 3.61 10.87 -8.52
N VAL A 47 3.58 10.06 -7.46
CA VAL A 47 2.85 8.79 -7.45
C VAL A 47 1.35 9.03 -7.65
N MET A 48 0.80 10.03 -6.96
CA MET A 48 -0.62 10.37 -7.07
C MET A 48 -0.96 10.99 -8.43
N ASP A 49 -0.13 11.88 -8.94
CA ASP A 49 -0.29 12.48 -10.28
C ASP A 49 -0.34 11.39 -11.36
N ARG A 50 0.54 10.39 -11.25
CA ARG A 50 0.52 9.23 -12.13
C ARG A 50 -0.78 8.43 -12.02
N ILE A 51 -1.21 8.11 -10.80
CA ILE A 51 -2.47 7.37 -10.55
C ILE A 51 -3.66 8.13 -11.16
N TYR A 52 -3.79 9.42 -10.85
CA TYR A 52 -4.90 10.24 -11.33
C TYR A 52 -4.90 10.39 -12.85
N SER A 53 -3.72 10.45 -13.48
CA SER A 53 -3.59 10.46 -14.93
C SER A 53 -4.00 9.12 -15.56
N GLU A 54 -3.54 7.99 -15.01
CA GLU A 54 -3.85 6.65 -15.55
C GLU A 54 -5.33 6.29 -15.44
N ILE A 55 -5.99 6.68 -14.34
CA ILE A 55 -7.43 6.42 -14.15
C ILE A 55 -8.33 7.43 -14.86
N ASP A 56 -7.81 8.55 -15.35
CA ASP A 56 -8.62 9.52 -16.09
C ASP A 56 -9.06 8.87 -17.41
N PRO A 57 -10.37 8.68 -17.64
CA PRO A 57 -10.89 8.07 -18.86
C PRO A 57 -10.58 8.89 -20.12
N ARG A 58 -10.18 10.16 -19.99
CA ARG A 58 -9.76 11.01 -21.10
C ARG A 58 -8.32 10.76 -21.55
N VAL A 59 -7.51 10.07 -20.74
CA VAL A 59 -6.08 9.82 -21.00
C VAL A 59 -5.85 8.34 -21.31
N ALA A 60 -6.13 7.46 -20.33
CA ALA A 60 -5.97 6.02 -20.47
C ALA A 60 -7.18 5.25 -19.93
N GLY A 61 -7.76 5.72 -18.82
CA GLY A 61 -8.89 5.09 -18.14
C GLY A 61 -8.58 3.73 -17.51
N LEU A 62 -7.29 3.36 -17.43
CA LEU A 62 -6.83 2.05 -16.96
C LEU A 62 -5.58 2.23 -16.10
N ILE A 63 -5.73 1.93 -14.81
CA ILE A 63 -4.62 1.89 -13.85
C ILE A 63 -3.68 0.72 -14.19
N GLN A 64 -2.37 0.97 -14.21
CA GLN A 64 -1.37 -0.08 -14.37
C GLN A 64 -0.92 -0.69 -13.04
N ALA A 65 -1.01 0.06 -11.95
CA ALA A 65 -0.66 -0.42 -10.63
C ALA A 65 -1.67 -1.41 -10.05
N ASP A 66 -1.17 -2.47 -9.43
CA ASP A 66 -1.96 -3.39 -8.62
C ASP A 66 -2.01 -2.95 -7.15
N LEU A 67 -0.95 -2.27 -6.69
CA LEU A 67 -0.77 -1.87 -5.30
C LEU A 67 -0.26 -0.43 -5.21
N ILE A 68 -0.70 0.27 -4.17
CA ILE A 68 -0.22 1.61 -3.82
C ILE A 68 0.25 1.57 -2.36
N TRP A 69 1.47 2.07 -2.10
CA TRP A 69 2.01 2.23 -0.76
C TRP A 69 2.71 3.58 -0.62
N VAL A 70 1.98 4.58 -0.13
CA VAL A 70 2.49 5.93 0.09
C VAL A 70 2.54 6.27 1.58
N ALA A 71 3.40 7.23 1.94
CA ALA A 71 3.60 7.65 3.33
C ALA A 71 2.45 8.49 3.90
N ASP A 72 1.71 9.21 3.05
CA ASP A 72 0.60 10.05 3.47
C ASP A 72 -0.72 9.27 3.47
N PHE A 73 -1.31 9.06 4.64
CA PHE A 73 -2.57 8.34 4.78
C PHE A 73 -3.76 9.08 4.16
N THR A 74 -3.69 10.41 4.03
CA THR A 74 -4.78 11.22 3.49
C THR A 74 -5.02 10.93 2.02
N GLU A 75 -3.98 10.58 1.26
CA GLU A 75 -4.11 10.13 -0.13
C GLU A 75 -4.86 8.80 -0.25
N GLY A 76 -4.60 7.87 0.67
CA GLY A 76 -5.37 6.62 0.77
C GLY A 76 -6.85 6.86 1.02
N GLU A 77 -7.19 7.78 1.94
CA GLU A 77 -8.59 8.15 2.21
C GLU A 77 -9.25 8.85 1.01
N LYS A 78 -8.53 9.70 0.27
CA LYS A 78 -9.04 10.31 -0.97
C LYS A 78 -9.41 9.26 -2.02
N LEU A 79 -8.51 8.30 -2.29
CA LEU A 79 -8.76 7.22 -3.25
C LEU A 79 -9.96 6.34 -2.83
N LYS A 80 -10.05 6.03 -1.53
CA LYS A 80 -11.18 5.29 -0.95
C LYS A 80 -12.50 6.04 -1.13
N ASN A 81 -12.54 7.32 -0.80
CA ASN A 81 -13.75 8.15 -0.93
C ASN A 81 -14.22 8.29 -2.39
N ARG A 82 -13.31 8.13 -3.35
CA ARG A 82 -13.60 8.10 -4.79
C ARG A 82 -13.95 6.70 -5.32
N GLY A 83 -13.95 5.67 -4.48
CA GLY A 83 -14.22 4.29 -4.89
C GLY A 83 -13.12 3.66 -5.76
N GLN A 84 -11.90 4.19 -5.69
CA GLN A 84 -10.77 3.78 -6.55
C GLN A 84 -9.91 2.66 -5.94
N LEU A 85 -10.32 2.12 -4.79
CA LEU A 85 -9.63 1.03 -4.10
C LEU A 85 -10.54 -0.18 -3.94
N LEU A 86 -9.98 -1.37 -4.17
CA LEU A 86 -10.64 -2.63 -3.84
C LEU A 86 -10.63 -2.86 -2.33
N LYS A 87 -11.72 -3.41 -1.80
CA LYS A 87 -11.79 -3.83 -0.40
C LYS A 87 -10.91 -5.08 -0.21
N TYR A 88 -10.00 -5.01 0.74
CA TYR A 88 -9.14 -6.14 1.12
C TYR A 88 -8.94 -6.17 2.63
N LYS A 89 -9.24 -7.30 3.28
CA LYS A 89 -8.90 -7.56 4.68
C LYS A 89 -7.76 -8.58 4.73
N SER A 90 -6.59 -8.14 5.20
CA SER A 90 -5.43 -9.02 5.41
C SER A 90 -5.73 -10.08 6.48
N THR A 91 -5.16 -11.28 6.34
CA THR A 91 -5.18 -12.30 7.41
C THR A 91 -4.41 -11.87 8.66
N GLN A 92 -3.56 -10.84 8.52
CA GLN A 92 -2.83 -10.21 9.63
C GLN A 92 -3.55 -8.97 10.18
N ALA A 93 -4.76 -8.64 9.69
CA ALA A 93 -5.46 -7.41 10.08
C ALA A 93 -5.71 -7.34 11.60
N ASP A 94 -5.99 -8.48 12.23
CA ASP A 94 -6.27 -8.53 13.67
C ASP A 94 -4.99 -8.33 14.53
N ASN A 95 -3.80 -8.35 13.91
CA ASN A 95 -2.50 -8.06 14.55
C ASN A 95 -2.07 -6.59 14.42
N ILE A 96 -2.87 -5.73 13.78
CA ILE A 96 -2.58 -4.30 13.65
C ILE A 96 -3.21 -3.58 14.82
N VAL A 97 -2.44 -2.74 15.52
CA VAL A 97 -2.93 -1.94 16.64
C VAL A 97 -4.11 -1.09 16.15
N SER A 98 -5.27 -1.28 16.77
CA SER A 98 -6.44 -0.48 16.48
C SER A 98 -6.30 0.90 17.12
N LEU A 99 -6.65 1.95 16.39
CA LEU A 99 -6.77 3.29 16.97
C LEU A 99 -7.79 3.31 18.13
N LEU A 100 -8.76 2.40 18.15
CA LEU A 100 -9.76 2.28 19.23
C LEU A 100 -9.19 1.67 20.52
N THR A 101 -8.05 0.96 20.45
CA THR A 101 -7.35 0.45 21.65
C THR A 101 -6.59 1.54 22.42
N LEU A 102 -6.43 2.74 21.84
CA LEU A 102 -5.86 3.92 22.54
C LEU A 102 -6.83 4.58 23.54
N THR A 103 -8.07 4.08 23.65
CA THR A 103 -9.04 4.56 24.66
C THR A 103 -8.60 4.22 26.10
N ILE A 104 -7.63 3.32 26.27
CA ILE A 104 -6.86 3.19 27.52
C ILE A 104 -5.63 4.09 27.37
N LEU A 105 -5.83 5.40 27.57
CA LEU A 105 -4.70 6.32 27.65
C LEU A 105 -3.73 5.83 28.74
N PRO A 106 -2.43 5.68 28.44
CA PRO A 106 -1.46 5.34 29.47
C PRO A 106 -1.42 6.44 30.54
N GLU A 107 -1.26 6.04 31.81
CA GLU A 107 -1.43 6.90 32.99
C GLU A 107 -0.65 8.23 32.92
N TRP A 108 0.53 8.23 32.29
CA TRP A 108 1.39 9.41 32.12
C TRP A 108 0.79 10.55 31.29
N LEU A 109 -0.29 10.29 30.52
CA LEU A 109 -1.02 11.30 29.75
C LEU A 109 -2.15 11.97 30.57
N LYS A 110 -2.46 11.46 31.77
CA LYS A 110 -3.51 12.00 32.65
C LYS A 110 -3.01 13.13 33.56
N GLU A 111 -1.70 13.29 33.73
CA GLU A 111 -1.09 14.23 34.69
C GLU A 111 -0.67 15.59 34.12
N GLN A 112 -1.00 15.91 32.85
CA GLN A 112 -0.66 17.19 32.22
C GLN A 112 -1.79 18.23 32.32
N LYS A 113 -2.41 18.40 33.49
CA LYS A 113 -3.40 19.47 33.78
C LYS A 113 -2.90 20.45 34.83
#